data_AF-A0A9W3BRR2-F1
#
_entry.id   AF-A0A9W3BRR2-F1
#
_cell.length_a   1.000
_cell.length_b   1.000
_cell.length_c   1.000
_cell.angle_alpha   90.00
_cell.angle_beta   90.00
_cell.angle_gamma   90.00
#
_symmetry.space_group_name_H-M   'P 1'
#
loop_
_entity.id
_entity.type
_entity.pdbx_description
1 polymer ?
#
loop_
_entity_poly.entity_id
_entity_poly.type
_entity_poly.pdbx_seq_one_letter_code
_entity_poly.pdbx_strand_id
1 'polypeptide(L)'
;MELPHGLIEDILKKLPVKYLLRFKSVSTQWKSTIESAYFKKKQLLYSQLQDPDILITNRHEDKDNKHVTRMFTIGSSDLIKLPNFCPVPTPIPRENNKPSLYYTYSVCGSCDGMMCYYNHYTCIYLFNPNTRWFRSVPQAGHQEAALMVMNQIGTWTVDNDGILCSLGFGKDMFTDRYKLVWLYNSFGSNLSNATVCEVFDFNTNTWRYVTASPVRIFDEQTPVHIDGTLYWFTDDNITETKIISFDIHTEKFHITAETPFVKVADKQIIMCTLNNRLCVVQKEWPRQEIWSLNNSDMTWDKIYSLDLQTDYDWFTDRMPPPCTYSPEDVPCAIPVTVLKNKKKSLVLYYLRAKNPNLLIYDPESKSYDLCFVRDYRVHYCESSFSCFPSLMSIV
;
A
#
# COMPACT_ATOMS: atom_id res chain seq x y z
N MET A 1 -32.60 8.68 -34.22
CA MET A 1 -31.18 8.55 -34.60
C MET A 1 -30.50 7.83 -33.44
N GLU A 2 -30.11 6.58 -33.61
CA GLU A 2 -29.41 5.82 -32.58
C GLU A 2 -27.91 6.09 -32.69
N LEU A 3 -27.24 6.32 -31.55
CA LEU A 3 -25.79 6.46 -31.52
C LEU A 3 -25.15 5.10 -31.83
N PRO A 4 -24.11 5.03 -32.68
CA PRO A 4 -23.37 3.80 -32.92
C PRO A 4 -22.84 3.20 -31.61
N HIS A 5 -22.90 1.88 -31.46
CA HIS A 5 -22.49 1.19 -30.23
C HIS A 5 -21.04 1.49 -29.81
N GLY A 6 -20.11 1.56 -30.78
CA GLY A 6 -18.72 1.94 -30.49
C GLY A 6 -18.57 3.36 -29.91
N LEU A 7 -19.43 4.30 -30.32
CA LEU A 7 -19.44 5.65 -29.75
C LEU A 7 -20.00 5.64 -28.31
N ILE A 8 -21.01 4.81 -28.04
CA ILE A 8 -21.53 4.61 -26.68
C ILE A 8 -20.43 4.07 -25.77
N GLU A 9 -19.68 3.04 -26.19
CA GLU A 9 -18.54 2.53 -25.42
C GLU A 9 -17.50 3.62 -25.11
N ASP A 10 -17.20 4.46 -26.09
CA ASP A 10 -16.21 5.52 -25.96
C ASP A 10 -16.65 6.67 -25.07
N ILE A 11 -17.96 6.88 -24.93
CA ILE A 11 -18.55 7.78 -23.92
C ILE A 11 -18.47 7.11 -22.55
N LEU A 12 -18.97 5.86 -22.43
CA LEU A 12 -19.05 5.13 -21.17
C LEU A 12 -17.66 4.97 -20.52
N LYS A 13 -16.61 4.63 -21.27
CA LYS A 13 -15.26 4.42 -20.71
C LYS A 13 -14.68 5.65 -19.98
N LYS A 14 -15.18 6.85 -20.31
CA LYS A 14 -14.72 8.12 -19.72
C LYS A 14 -15.45 8.49 -18.44
N LEU A 15 -16.53 7.78 -18.12
CA LEU A 15 -17.35 8.08 -16.96
C LEU A 15 -16.75 7.46 -15.68
N PRO A 16 -16.82 8.16 -14.54
CA PRO A 16 -16.52 7.56 -13.25
C PRO A 16 -17.36 6.31 -12.98
N VAL A 17 -16.75 5.32 -12.32
CA VAL A 17 -17.36 4.02 -12.03
C VAL A 17 -18.74 4.14 -11.36
N LYS A 18 -18.90 5.10 -10.44
CA LYS A 18 -20.17 5.36 -9.76
C LYS A 18 -21.34 5.60 -10.72
N TYR A 19 -21.10 6.25 -11.86
CA TYR A 19 -22.12 6.49 -12.88
C TYR A 19 -22.35 5.25 -13.74
N LEU A 20 -21.29 4.52 -14.09
CA LEU A 20 -21.41 3.29 -14.85
C LEU A 20 -22.26 2.24 -14.14
N LEU A 21 -22.11 2.11 -12.82
CA LEU A 21 -22.95 1.23 -12.01
C LEU A 21 -24.43 1.61 -12.09
N ARG A 22 -24.76 2.90 -12.12
CA ARG A 22 -26.14 3.38 -12.33
C ARG A 22 -26.60 3.13 -13.76
N PHE A 23 -25.71 3.27 -14.73
CA PHE A 23 -26.04 3.14 -16.15
C PHE A 23 -26.32 1.70 -16.59
N LYS A 24 -25.95 0.70 -15.77
CA LYS A 24 -26.43 -0.68 -15.93
C LYS A 24 -27.97 -0.79 -15.91
N SER A 25 -28.69 0.14 -15.30
CA SER A 25 -30.17 0.11 -15.26
C SER A 25 -30.82 0.77 -16.48
N VAL A 26 -30.05 1.39 -17.39
CA VAL A 26 -30.58 2.15 -18.53
C VAL A 26 -31.07 1.21 -19.64
N SER A 27 -30.31 0.16 -19.95
CA SER A 27 -30.71 -0.87 -20.93
C SER A 27 -29.93 -2.17 -20.74
N THR A 28 -30.46 -3.27 -21.28
CA THR A 28 -29.78 -4.57 -21.32
C THR A 28 -28.47 -4.50 -22.13
N GLN A 29 -28.45 -3.75 -23.23
CA GLN A 29 -27.26 -3.52 -24.05
C GLN A 29 -26.16 -2.82 -23.26
N TRP A 30 -26.50 -1.77 -22.52
CA TRP A 30 -25.54 -1.01 -21.70
C TRP A 30 -25.02 -1.85 -20.55
N LYS A 31 -25.90 -2.59 -19.86
CA LYS A 31 -25.50 -3.55 -18.83
C LYS A 31 -24.49 -4.57 -19.38
N SER A 32 -24.82 -5.22 -20.49
CA SER A 32 -23.94 -6.22 -21.13
C SER A 32 -22.60 -5.62 -21.55
N THR A 33 -22.61 -4.42 -22.13
CA THR A 33 -21.39 -3.70 -22.51
C THR A 33 -20.52 -3.43 -21.29
N ILE A 34 -21.10 -2.83 -20.24
CA ILE A 34 -20.43 -2.46 -19.00
C ILE A 34 -19.85 -3.67 -18.26
N GLU A 35 -20.56 -4.80 -18.29
CA GLU A 35 -20.15 -6.04 -17.59
C GLU A 35 -19.12 -6.86 -18.39
N SER A 36 -18.92 -6.56 -19.67
CA SER A 36 -17.97 -7.28 -20.51
C SER A 36 -16.52 -7.09 -20.04
N ALA A 37 -15.72 -8.16 -20.11
CA ALA A 37 -14.28 -8.11 -19.80
C ALA A 37 -13.54 -7.11 -20.71
N TYR A 38 -13.95 -7.03 -21.98
CA TYR A 38 -13.41 -6.08 -22.94
C TYR A 38 -13.58 -4.62 -22.47
N PHE A 39 -14.80 -4.24 -22.08
CA PHE A 39 -15.07 -2.88 -21.61
C PHE A 39 -14.33 -2.58 -20.30
N LYS A 40 -14.32 -3.51 -19.34
CA LYS A 40 -13.57 -3.35 -18.08
C LYS A 40 -12.08 -3.09 -18.34
N LYS A 41 -11.46 -3.87 -19.23
CA LYS A 41 -10.05 -3.67 -19.63
C LYS A 41 -9.84 -2.33 -20.35
N LYS A 42 -10.75 -1.95 -21.26
CA LYS A 42 -10.71 -0.67 -21.98
C LYS A 42 -10.83 0.52 -21.01
N GLN A 43 -11.68 0.40 -19.99
CA GLN A 43 -11.83 1.39 -18.94
C GLN A 43 -10.57 1.47 -18.07
N LEU A 44 -9.95 0.34 -17.72
CA LEU A 44 -8.70 0.29 -16.97
C LEU A 44 -7.56 1.01 -17.68
N LEU A 45 -7.35 0.70 -18.95
CA LEU A 45 -6.33 1.38 -19.75
C LEU A 45 -6.60 2.90 -19.83
N TYR A 46 -7.88 3.29 -19.91
CA TYR A 46 -8.24 4.71 -19.90
C TYR A 46 -8.00 5.38 -18.54
N SER A 47 -8.34 4.74 -17.42
CA SER A 47 -8.12 5.31 -16.07
C SER A 47 -6.64 5.45 -15.75
N GLN A 48 -5.80 4.51 -16.21
CA GLN A 48 -4.33 4.61 -16.15
C GLN A 48 -3.79 5.82 -16.93
N LEU A 49 -4.53 6.40 -17.87
CA LEU A 49 -4.15 7.63 -18.59
C LEU A 49 -4.51 8.91 -17.81
N GLN A 50 -5.37 8.84 -16.81
CA GLN A 50 -5.79 9.96 -15.99
C GLN A 50 -4.94 10.07 -14.70
N ASP A 51 -5.18 11.12 -13.92
CA ASP A 51 -4.65 11.22 -12.56
C ASP A 51 -5.40 10.22 -11.66
N PRO A 52 -4.71 9.47 -10.77
CA PRO A 52 -5.36 8.41 -9.97
C PRO A 52 -6.11 8.96 -8.75
N ASP A 53 -7.00 8.12 -8.22
CA ASP A 53 -7.67 8.35 -6.94
C ASP A 53 -6.72 7.91 -5.79
N ILE A 54 -6.74 8.62 -4.65
CA ILE A 54 -5.86 8.32 -3.51
C ILE A 54 -6.68 8.00 -2.26
N LEU A 55 -6.65 6.75 -1.82
CA LEU A 55 -7.21 6.36 -0.52
C LEU A 55 -6.19 6.65 0.58
N ILE A 56 -6.61 7.36 1.64
CA ILE A 56 -5.83 7.55 2.87
C ILE A 56 -6.64 7.01 4.04
N THR A 57 -6.17 5.92 4.63
CA THR A 57 -6.80 5.24 5.75
C THR A 57 -6.07 5.57 7.05
N ASN A 58 -6.82 5.78 8.14
CA ASN A 58 -6.21 6.05 9.44
C ASN A 58 -5.93 4.73 10.17
N ARG A 59 -4.73 4.57 10.74
CA ARG A 59 -4.34 3.35 11.47
C ARG A 59 -5.00 3.25 12.86
N HIS A 60 -5.52 4.37 13.40
CA HIS A 60 -5.99 4.44 14.79
C HIS A 60 -7.51 4.65 14.94
N GLU A 61 -8.07 3.99 15.95
CA GLU A 61 -9.45 4.11 16.41
C GLU A 61 -9.70 5.48 17.05
N ASP A 62 -10.83 6.11 16.73
CA ASP A 62 -11.37 7.19 17.56
C ASP A 62 -11.85 6.61 18.89
N LYS A 63 -11.65 7.32 20.01
CA LYS A 63 -12.11 6.91 21.35
C LYS A 63 -13.63 6.64 21.40
N ASP A 64 -14.36 7.12 20.40
CA ASP A 64 -15.80 6.93 20.19
C ASP A 64 -16.18 5.67 19.39
N ASN A 65 -15.29 4.69 19.19
CA ASN A 65 -15.58 3.43 18.45
C ASN A 65 -16.08 3.62 17.01
N LYS A 66 -15.70 4.72 16.35
CA LYS A 66 -16.04 4.96 14.94
C LYS A 66 -14.82 4.65 14.08
N HIS A 67 -14.81 3.47 13.46
CA HIS A 67 -13.84 3.09 12.42
C HIS A 67 -14.02 3.98 11.17
N VAL A 68 -13.54 5.21 11.21
CA VAL A 68 -13.71 6.13 10.07
C VAL A 68 -12.55 5.95 9.10
N THR A 69 -12.66 4.96 8.22
CA THR A 69 -11.85 4.95 7.00
C THR A 69 -12.42 5.96 6.03
N ARG A 70 -11.58 6.90 5.57
CA ARG A 70 -11.96 7.97 4.64
C ARG A 70 -11.28 7.75 3.30
N MET A 71 -12.00 8.02 2.23
CA MET A 71 -11.42 8.10 0.89
C MET A 71 -11.32 9.55 0.45
N PHE A 72 -10.20 9.86 -0.18
CA PHE A 72 -10.01 11.11 -0.91
C PHE A 72 -9.90 10.77 -2.39
N THR A 73 -10.28 11.71 -3.23
CA THR A 73 -10.09 11.58 -4.68
C THR A 73 -9.46 12.88 -5.13
N ILE A 74 -8.29 12.83 -5.75
CA ILE A 74 -7.66 14.06 -6.24
C ILE A 74 -8.61 14.66 -7.29
N GLY A 75 -9.09 15.88 -7.04
CA GLY A 75 -10.08 16.56 -7.89
C GLY A 75 -11.55 16.30 -7.54
N SER A 76 -11.86 15.49 -6.51
CA SER A 76 -13.22 15.34 -5.98
C SER A 76 -13.20 15.33 -4.45
N SER A 77 -13.91 16.27 -3.83
CA SER A 77 -14.08 16.37 -2.37
C SER A 77 -14.99 15.28 -1.77
N ASP A 78 -15.25 14.20 -2.51
CA ASP A 78 -16.15 13.12 -2.09
C ASP A 78 -15.50 12.29 -0.98
N LEU A 79 -15.87 12.58 0.28
CA LEU A 79 -15.57 11.72 1.42
C LEU A 79 -16.42 10.44 1.35
N ILE A 80 -15.86 9.33 0.87
CA ILE A 80 -16.51 8.03 1.03
C ILE A 80 -16.21 7.52 2.44
N LYS A 81 -17.25 7.43 3.27
CA LYS A 81 -17.22 6.58 4.45
C LYS A 81 -17.28 5.15 3.95
N LEU A 82 -16.18 4.40 4.12
CA LEU A 82 -16.30 2.96 3.99
C LEU A 82 -17.32 2.49 5.03
N PRO A 83 -18.23 1.57 4.68
CA PRO A 83 -19.01 0.85 5.69
C PRO A 83 -18.10 0.40 6.84
N ASN A 84 -18.63 0.33 8.05
CA ASN A 84 -17.96 -0.36 9.15
C ASN A 84 -17.88 -1.86 8.78
N PHE A 85 -16.94 -2.21 7.90
CA PHE A 85 -16.73 -3.57 7.41
C PHE A 85 -16.06 -4.44 8.47
N CYS A 86 -15.40 -3.78 9.43
CA CYS A 86 -14.88 -4.43 10.61
C CYS A 86 -15.94 -4.35 11.70
N PRO A 87 -16.46 -5.47 12.21
CA PRO A 87 -16.97 -5.46 13.57
C PRO A 87 -15.87 -4.88 14.47
N VAL A 88 -16.24 -4.02 15.42
CA VAL A 88 -15.32 -3.60 16.49
C VAL A 88 -14.67 -4.87 17.00
N PRO A 89 -13.33 -4.98 17.01
CA PRO A 89 -12.69 -6.13 17.62
C PRO A 89 -13.28 -6.24 19.01
N THR A 90 -13.98 -7.34 19.32
CA THR A 90 -14.25 -7.65 20.72
C THR A 90 -12.88 -7.60 21.39
N PRO A 91 -12.66 -6.67 22.34
CA PRO A 91 -11.37 -6.54 22.99
C PRO A 91 -11.01 -7.93 23.47
N ILE A 92 -9.87 -8.49 23.01
CA ILE A 92 -9.45 -9.79 23.50
C ILE A 92 -9.16 -9.57 24.99
N PRO A 93 -9.97 -10.11 25.92
CA PRO A 93 -9.78 -9.86 27.32
C PRO A 93 -8.44 -10.47 27.69
N ARG A 94 -7.48 -9.63 28.08
CA ARG A 94 -6.24 -10.14 28.65
C ARG A 94 -6.51 -10.56 30.08
N GLU A 95 -5.99 -11.72 30.47
CA GLU A 95 -5.90 -12.05 31.89
C GLU A 95 -5.09 -10.97 32.63
N ASN A 96 -5.44 -10.70 33.89
CA ASN A 96 -4.70 -9.85 34.83
C ASN A 96 -4.73 -8.32 34.57
N ASN A 97 -5.91 -7.74 34.27
CA ASN A 97 -6.12 -6.28 34.20
C ASN A 97 -5.19 -5.53 33.21
N LYS A 98 -4.61 -6.22 32.23
CA LYS A 98 -3.81 -5.57 31.19
C LYS A 98 -4.74 -4.81 30.24
N PRO A 99 -4.36 -3.59 29.78
CA PRO A 99 -5.17 -2.85 28.84
C PRO A 99 -5.38 -3.66 27.56
N SER A 100 -6.60 -3.57 27.02
CA SER A 100 -6.97 -4.11 25.72
C SER A 100 -5.99 -3.63 24.66
N LEU A 101 -5.57 -4.54 23.77
CA LEU A 101 -4.72 -4.18 22.66
C LEU A 101 -5.51 -3.38 21.65
N TYR A 102 -5.02 -2.18 21.32
CA TYR A 102 -5.53 -1.41 20.20
C TYR A 102 -4.99 -2.05 18.92
N TYR A 103 -5.90 -2.57 18.10
CA TYR A 103 -5.57 -3.23 16.85
C TYR A 103 -5.38 -2.19 15.76
N THR A 104 -4.15 -2.02 15.31
CA THR A 104 -3.85 -1.18 14.16
C THR A 104 -4.27 -1.89 12.87
N TYR A 105 -4.91 -1.14 11.98
CA TYR A 105 -5.29 -1.64 10.66
C TYR A 105 -4.38 -1.07 9.58
N SER A 106 -4.04 -1.92 8.62
CA SER A 106 -3.15 -1.64 7.52
C SER A 106 -3.88 -1.86 6.19
N VAL A 107 -3.42 -1.15 5.16
CA VAL A 107 -3.92 -1.30 3.79
C VAL A 107 -2.78 -1.72 2.90
N CYS A 108 -2.99 -2.79 2.14
CA CYS A 108 -2.06 -3.21 1.09
C CYS A 108 -2.19 -2.26 -0.12
N GLY A 109 -1.19 -2.24 -0.99
CA GLY A 109 -1.29 -1.55 -2.28
C GLY A 109 -2.54 -1.94 -3.09
N SER A 110 -2.86 -1.19 -4.13
CA SER A 110 -3.99 -1.51 -5.01
C SER A 110 -3.58 -2.47 -6.14
N CYS A 111 -4.48 -3.39 -6.48
CA CYS A 111 -4.37 -4.22 -7.67
C CYS A 111 -5.72 -4.19 -8.41
N ASP A 112 -5.73 -3.73 -9.67
CA ASP A 112 -6.94 -3.52 -10.46
C ASP A 112 -8.07 -2.76 -9.72
N GLY A 113 -7.68 -1.80 -8.87
CA GLY A 113 -8.62 -0.96 -8.11
C GLY A 113 -9.31 -1.68 -6.96
N MET A 114 -8.99 -2.96 -6.74
CA MET A 114 -9.22 -3.64 -5.48
C MET A 114 -8.13 -3.25 -4.49
N MET A 115 -8.47 -3.35 -3.21
CA MET A 115 -7.59 -3.11 -2.08
C MET A 115 -7.80 -4.17 -1.03
N CYS A 116 -6.76 -4.40 -0.23
CA CYS A 116 -6.82 -5.27 0.93
C CYS A 116 -6.63 -4.46 2.21
N TYR A 117 -7.63 -4.49 3.08
CA TYR A 117 -7.61 -3.94 4.43
C TYR A 117 -7.43 -5.08 5.42
N TYR A 118 -6.48 -4.98 6.34
CA TYR A 118 -6.18 -6.09 7.25
C TYR A 118 -5.70 -5.61 8.61
N ASN A 119 -5.83 -6.51 9.59
CA ASN A 119 -5.18 -6.41 10.88
C ASN A 119 -4.18 -7.57 11.01
N HIS A 120 -3.04 -7.33 11.65
CA HIS A 120 -1.98 -8.33 11.77
C HIS A 120 -2.36 -9.57 12.62
N TYR A 121 -3.52 -9.58 13.28
CA TYR A 121 -3.89 -10.61 14.24
C TYR A 121 -5.25 -11.27 14.00
N THR A 122 -6.17 -10.61 13.28
CA THR A 122 -7.59 -11.01 13.30
C THR A 122 -8.21 -11.14 11.93
N CYS A 123 -8.24 -10.07 11.14
CA CYS A 123 -9.12 -9.98 9.98
C CYS A 123 -8.41 -9.47 8.74
N ILE A 124 -8.90 -9.94 7.59
CA ILE A 124 -8.46 -9.55 6.25
C ILE A 124 -9.71 -9.35 5.40
N TYR A 125 -9.79 -8.21 4.73
CA TYR A 125 -10.91 -7.83 3.87
C TYR A 125 -10.40 -7.28 2.55
N LEU A 126 -10.87 -7.85 1.46
CA LEU A 126 -10.76 -7.22 0.15
C LEU A 126 -11.96 -6.34 -0.09
N PHE A 127 -11.75 -5.20 -0.71
CA PHE A 127 -12.84 -4.33 -1.10
C PHE A 127 -12.48 -3.55 -2.37
N ASN A 128 -13.51 -3.16 -3.10
CA ASN A 128 -13.41 -2.17 -4.17
C ASN A 128 -14.20 -0.92 -3.72
N PRO A 129 -13.53 0.21 -3.50
CA PRO A 129 -14.18 1.41 -2.98
C PRO A 129 -15.24 1.99 -3.92
N ASN A 130 -15.09 1.78 -5.23
CA ASN A 130 -16.00 2.31 -6.24
C ASN A 130 -17.28 1.48 -6.39
N THR A 131 -17.18 0.16 -6.24
CA THR A 131 -18.33 -0.75 -6.37
C THR A 131 -18.98 -1.08 -5.04
N ARG A 132 -18.31 -0.77 -3.92
CA ARG A 132 -18.67 -1.21 -2.55
C ARG A 132 -18.72 -2.73 -2.40
N TRP A 133 -18.16 -3.47 -3.36
CA TRP A 133 -17.96 -4.90 -3.22
C TRP A 133 -16.89 -5.14 -2.16
N PHE A 134 -17.10 -6.15 -1.33
CA PHE A 134 -16.12 -6.58 -0.34
C PHE A 134 -16.21 -8.09 -0.11
N ARG A 135 -15.13 -8.68 0.39
CA ARG A 135 -15.04 -10.09 0.75
C ARG A 135 -14.10 -10.24 1.94
N SER A 136 -14.52 -10.97 2.97
CA SER A 136 -13.64 -11.40 4.05
C SER A 136 -12.77 -12.57 3.60
N VAL A 137 -11.57 -12.63 4.14
CA VAL A 137 -10.60 -13.70 3.95
C VAL A 137 -10.36 -14.35 5.32
N PRO A 138 -10.29 -15.69 5.41
CA PRO A 138 -10.00 -16.38 6.66
C PRO A 138 -8.63 -15.97 7.22
N GLN A 139 -8.46 -16.15 8.52
CA GLN A 139 -7.21 -15.89 9.21
C GLN A 139 -6.07 -16.78 8.67
N ALA A 140 -4.87 -16.21 8.54
CA ALA A 140 -3.65 -16.92 8.13
C ALA A 140 -2.91 -17.52 9.33
N GLY A 141 -2.04 -18.50 9.08
CA GLY A 141 -1.19 -19.09 10.13
C GLY A 141 -0.29 -18.06 10.79
N HIS A 142 0.24 -17.11 10.01
CA HIS A 142 1.00 -15.95 10.50
C HIS A 142 0.25 -15.16 11.58
N GLN A 143 -1.03 -14.85 11.34
CA GLN A 143 -1.82 -14.04 12.27
C GLN A 143 -2.10 -14.81 13.58
N GLU A 144 -2.36 -16.12 13.49
CA GLU A 144 -2.49 -17.01 14.66
C GLU A 144 -1.19 -17.04 15.47
N ALA A 145 -0.04 -17.24 14.80
CA ALA A 145 1.27 -17.26 15.44
C ALA A 145 1.59 -15.91 16.11
N ALA A 146 1.34 -14.79 15.42
CA ALA A 146 1.55 -13.45 15.96
C ALA A 146 0.69 -13.19 17.20
N LEU A 147 -0.57 -13.64 17.20
CA LEU A 147 -1.46 -13.53 18.36
C LEU A 147 -0.97 -14.38 19.54
N MET A 148 -0.48 -15.60 19.30
CA MET A 148 0.10 -16.45 20.35
C MET A 148 1.31 -15.79 21.01
N VAL A 149 2.27 -15.29 20.22
CA VAL A 149 3.47 -14.61 20.72
C VAL A 149 3.10 -13.37 21.54
N MET A 150 2.18 -12.55 21.04
CA MET A 150 1.72 -11.36 21.73
C MET A 150 1.02 -11.67 23.07
N ASN A 151 0.25 -12.75 23.14
CA ASN A 151 -0.39 -13.18 24.39
C ASN A 151 0.63 -13.65 25.43
N GLN A 152 1.74 -14.26 25.01
CA GLN A 152 2.81 -14.69 25.91
C GLN A 152 3.64 -13.52 26.46
N ILE A 153 4.06 -12.59 25.60
CA ILE A 153 4.98 -11.51 25.99
C ILE A 153 4.24 -10.41 26.78
N GLY A 154 2.93 -10.23 26.54
CA GLY A 154 2.07 -9.41 27.40
C GLY A 154 2.29 -7.90 27.34
N THR A 155 3.34 -7.38 26.71
CA THR A 155 3.57 -5.94 26.45
C THR A 155 4.28 -5.74 25.10
N TRP A 156 3.98 -4.61 24.46
CA TRP A 156 4.77 -4.09 23.34
C TRP A 156 6.13 -3.61 23.88
N THR A 157 7.23 -4.19 23.44
CA THR A 157 8.57 -3.64 23.61
C THR A 157 9.07 -3.22 22.23
N VAL A 158 9.90 -2.18 22.16
CA VAL A 158 10.50 -1.68 20.91
C VAL A 158 11.25 -2.80 20.15
N ASP A 159 11.75 -3.81 20.88
CA ASP A 159 12.41 -4.98 20.29
C ASP A 159 11.45 -6.01 19.64
N ASN A 160 10.13 -5.83 19.73
CA ASN A 160 9.12 -6.74 19.16
C ASN A 160 8.55 -6.28 17.81
N ASP A 161 9.04 -5.17 17.24
CA ASP A 161 8.59 -4.64 15.94
C ASP A 161 8.83 -5.63 14.79
N GLY A 162 9.79 -6.56 14.94
CA GLY A 162 10.08 -7.63 13.98
C GLY A 162 8.99 -8.70 13.80
N ILE A 163 7.85 -8.62 14.50
CA ILE A 163 6.74 -9.57 14.38
C ILE A 163 5.75 -9.19 13.26
N LEU A 164 5.72 -7.93 12.87
CA LEU A 164 4.65 -7.37 12.05
C LEU A 164 5.05 -7.15 10.60
N CYS A 165 5.09 -8.23 9.83
CA CYS A 165 5.23 -8.12 8.38
C CYS A 165 3.97 -7.50 7.75
N SER A 166 4.09 -6.93 6.55
CA SER A 166 2.96 -6.44 5.78
C SER A 166 2.45 -7.45 4.77
N LEU A 167 1.13 -7.47 4.56
CA LEU A 167 0.49 -8.39 3.64
C LEU A 167 0.76 -7.96 2.18
N GLY A 168 1.20 -8.90 1.36
CA GLY A 168 1.32 -8.74 -0.09
C GLY A 168 -0.03 -8.96 -0.77
N PHE A 169 -0.35 -8.12 -1.75
CA PHE A 169 -1.53 -8.27 -2.60
C PHE A 169 -1.16 -8.03 -4.06
N GLY A 170 -1.52 -8.98 -4.92
CA GLY A 170 -1.21 -8.91 -6.34
C GLY A 170 -2.08 -9.82 -7.18
N LYS A 171 -1.77 -9.89 -8.48
CA LYS A 171 -2.53 -10.68 -9.46
C LYS A 171 -1.60 -11.48 -10.35
N ASP A 172 -1.90 -12.75 -10.52
CA ASP A 172 -1.30 -13.59 -11.55
C ASP A 172 -1.80 -13.12 -12.92
N MET A 173 -0.88 -12.54 -13.70
CA MET A 173 -1.16 -11.97 -15.02
C MET A 173 -1.53 -13.02 -16.08
N PHE A 174 -1.19 -14.30 -15.86
CA PHE A 174 -1.48 -15.38 -16.79
C PHE A 174 -2.82 -16.05 -16.51
N THR A 175 -3.19 -16.18 -15.24
CA THR A 175 -4.46 -16.82 -14.84
C THR A 175 -5.56 -15.81 -14.53
N ASP A 176 -5.24 -14.51 -14.51
CA ASP A 176 -6.13 -13.41 -14.12
C ASP A 176 -6.64 -13.51 -12.66
N ARG A 177 -5.91 -14.24 -11.81
CA ARG A 177 -6.30 -14.53 -10.42
C ARG A 177 -5.52 -13.70 -9.42
N TYR A 178 -6.23 -13.12 -8.46
CA TYR A 178 -5.59 -12.44 -7.35
C TYR A 178 -4.91 -13.44 -6.40
N LYS A 179 -3.88 -13.00 -5.69
CA LYS A 179 -3.28 -13.73 -4.56
C LYS A 179 -2.97 -12.76 -3.42
N LEU A 180 -3.08 -13.27 -2.19
CA LEU A 180 -2.56 -12.63 -0.99
C LEU A 180 -1.36 -13.42 -0.51
N VAL A 181 -0.31 -12.73 -0.07
CA VAL A 181 0.97 -13.36 0.29
C VAL A 181 1.45 -12.80 1.62
N TRP A 182 1.56 -13.67 2.62
CA TRP A 182 2.32 -13.39 3.83
C TRP A 182 3.74 -13.92 3.65
N LEU A 183 4.71 -13.02 3.71
CA LEU A 183 6.13 -13.39 3.78
C LEU A 183 6.67 -12.84 5.10
N TYR A 184 7.17 -13.71 5.96
CA TYR A 184 7.59 -13.32 7.31
C TYR A 184 8.75 -14.17 7.82
N ASN A 185 9.62 -13.54 8.60
CA ASN A 185 10.74 -14.23 9.22
C ASN A 185 10.28 -15.11 10.39
N SER A 186 10.89 -16.29 10.56
CA SER A 186 10.55 -17.22 11.65
C SER A 186 10.89 -16.66 13.03
N PHE A 187 10.01 -16.91 14.01
CA PHE A 187 10.15 -16.47 15.40
C PHE A 187 10.83 -17.55 16.26
N GLY A 188 11.92 -17.21 16.95
CA GLY A 188 12.53 -18.05 17.99
C GLY A 188 13.96 -18.51 17.71
N SER A 189 14.72 -18.69 18.79
CA SER A 189 16.18 -18.96 18.78
C SER A 189 16.59 -20.30 18.14
N ASN A 190 15.65 -21.23 17.92
CA ASN A 190 15.91 -22.57 17.37
C ASN A 190 15.41 -22.76 15.92
N LEU A 191 14.72 -21.78 15.34
CA LEU A 191 14.31 -21.82 13.93
C LEU A 191 15.39 -21.14 13.10
N SER A 192 16.19 -21.96 12.41
CA SER A 192 17.27 -21.55 11.53
C SER A 192 16.81 -20.51 10.50
N ASN A 193 17.07 -19.22 10.68
CA ASN A 193 17.05 -18.13 9.68
C ASN A 193 16.02 -18.25 8.53
N ALA A 194 14.82 -18.78 8.78
CA ALA A 194 13.91 -19.19 7.73
C ALA A 194 12.85 -18.10 7.52
N THR A 195 12.51 -17.83 6.27
CA THR A 195 11.43 -16.91 5.93
C THR A 195 10.29 -17.70 5.34
N VAL A 196 9.18 -17.74 6.06
CA VAL A 196 8.00 -18.52 5.73
C VAL A 196 7.13 -17.72 4.77
N CYS A 197 6.57 -18.42 3.78
CA CYS A 197 5.67 -17.85 2.80
C CYS A 197 4.32 -18.59 2.82
N GLU A 198 3.25 -17.86 3.08
CA GLU A 198 1.87 -18.34 2.95
C GLU A 198 1.16 -17.60 1.83
N VAL A 199 0.49 -18.35 0.97
CA VAL A 199 -0.27 -17.82 -0.16
C VAL A 199 -1.74 -18.18 -0.01
N PHE A 200 -2.62 -17.20 -0.15
CA PHE A 200 -4.06 -17.41 -0.19
C PHE A 200 -4.53 -17.75 -1.60
N ASP A 201 -5.27 -18.85 -1.73
CA ASP A 201 -5.95 -19.22 -2.97
C ASP A 201 -7.45 -18.90 -2.86
N PHE A 202 -7.94 -18.04 -3.75
CA PHE A 202 -9.34 -17.61 -3.77
C PHE A 202 -10.33 -18.71 -4.17
N ASN A 203 -9.88 -19.75 -4.87
CA ASN A 203 -10.72 -20.84 -5.35
C ASN A 203 -11.00 -21.83 -4.21
N THR A 204 -9.95 -22.25 -3.52
CA THR A 204 -10.08 -23.15 -2.36
C THR A 204 -10.51 -22.39 -1.11
N ASN A 205 -10.34 -21.06 -1.10
CA ASN A 205 -10.62 -20.19 0.04
C ASN A 205 -9.79 -20.59 1.27
N THR A 206 -8.52 -20.97 1.04
CA THR A 206 -7.60 -21.44 2.08
C THR A 206 -6.21 -20.83 1.90
N TRP A 207 -5.51 -20.67 3.02
CA TRP A 207 -4.08 -20.41 3.04
C TRP A 207 -3.31 -21.72 2.84
N ARG A 208 -2.17 -21.63 2.17
CA ARG A 208 -1.22 -22.73 2.07
C ARG A 208 0.20 -22.22 2.12
N TYR A 209 1.08 -23.04 2.69
CA TYR A 209 2.51 -22.79 2.66
C TYR A 209 3.07 -23.06 1.26
N VAL A 210 4.02 -22.23 0.85
CA VAL A 210 4.86 -22.47 -0.34
C VAL A 210 6.32 -22.63 0.09
N THR A 211 7.19 -22.88 -0.87
CA THR A 211 8.64 -22.94 -0.61
C THR A 211 9.08 -21.70 0.14
N ALA A 212 9.83 -21.90 1.23
CA ALA A 212 10.37 -20.82 2.04
C ALA A 212 11.27 -19.90 1.20
N SER A 213 11.32 -18.61 1.55
CA SER A 213 12.24 -17.68 0.92
C SER A 213 13.69 -18.08 1.25
N PRO A 214 14.62 -18.01 0.27
CA PRO A 214 16.01 -18.36 0.46
C PRO A 214 16.77 -17.39 1.38
N VAL A 215 16.19 -16.23 1.68
CA VAL A 215 16.80 -15.15 2.47
C VAL A 215 15.79 -14.53 3.41
N ARG A 216 16.31 -13.91 4.47
CA ARG A 216 15.52 -13.06 5.36
C ARG A 216 15.07 -11.79 4.65
N ILE A 217 13.90 -11.31 5.02
CA ILE A 217 13.37 -10.02 4.56
C ILE A 217 13.46 -8.97 5.66
N PHE A 218 13.56 -7.70 5.28
CA PHE A 218 13.39 -6.61 6.23
C PHE A 218 11.93 -6.57 6.70
N ASP A 219 11.67 -6.68 8.00
CA ASP A 219 10.31 -6.92 8.51
C ASP A 219 9.42 -5.65 8.44
N GLU A 220 10.02 -4.46 8.56
CA GLU A 220 9.33 -3.16 8.56
C GLU A 220 9.17 -2.57 7.15
N GLN A 221 8.56 -3.34 6.24
CA GLN A 221 8.27 -2.85 4.89
C GLN A 221 6.89 -3.27 4.40
N THR A 222 6.37 -2.49 3.45
CA THR A 222 5.20 -2.87 2.66
C THR A 222 5.66 -3.48 1.34
N PRO A 223 5.28 -4.72 1.01
CA PRO A 223 5.61 -5.31 -0.27
C PRO A 223 4.99 -4.53 -1.43
N VAL A 224 5.75 -4.45 -2.52
CA VAL A 224 5.30 -3.78 -3.75
C VAL A 224 4.93 -4.82 -4.80
N HIS A 225 3.76 -4.66 -5.42
CA HIS A 225 3.31 -5.48 -6.54
C HIS A 225 3.43 -4.74 -7.87
N ILE A 226 4.11 -5.36 -8.84
CA ILE A 226 4.20 -4.89 -10.24
C ILE A 226 4.15 -6.09 -11.17
N ASP A 227 3.27 -6.02 -12.18
CA ASP A 227 3.18 -6.96 -13.30
C ASP A 227 3.24 -8.45 -12.91
N GLY A 228 2.55 -8.82 -11.82
CA GLY A 228 2.47 -10.20 -11.33
C GLY A 228 3.64 -10.65 -10.46
N THR A 229 4.47 -9.72 -10.01
CA THR A 229 5.59 -9.99 -9.10
C THR A 229 5.47 -9.12 -7.85
N LEU A 230 5.73 -9.70 -6.69
CA LEU A 230 5.86 -8.99 -5.42
C LEU A 230 7.33 -8.79 -5.06
N TYR A 231 7.67 -7.67 -4.42
CA TYR A 231 9.05 -7.30 -4.10
C TYR A 231 9.22 -6.89 -2.63
N TRP A 232 10.35 -7.28 -2.05
CA TRP A 232 10.79 -6.95 -0.69
C TRP A 232 12.29 -6.64 -0.68
N PHE A 233 12.74 -5.83 0.27
CA PHE A 233 14.14 -5.74 0.69
C PHE A 233 14.55 -6.95 1.52
N THR A 234 15.78 -7.41 1.31
CA THR A 234 16.38 -8.46 2.12
C THR A 234 16.96 -7.91 3.42
N ASP A 235 16.89 -8.68 4.49
CA ASP A 235 17.56 -8.41 5.76
C ASP A 235 18.98 -8.97 5.73
N ASP A 236 19.88 -8.27 5.03
CA ASP A 236 21.31 -8.61 4.97
C ASP A 236 22.07 -7.64 5.90
N ASN A 237 22.34 -8.07 7.13
CA ASN A 237 22.97 -7.27 8.19
C ASN A 237 24.43 -6.88 7.89
N ILE A 238 24.99 -7.25 6.73
CA ILE A 238 26.42 -7.11 6.46
C ILE A 238 26.68 -6.55 5.05
N THR A 239 26.07 -5.40 4.76
CA THR A 239 26.54 -4.35 3.83
C THR A 239 25.67 -4.03 2.60
N GLU A 240 24.87 -4.92 2.01
CA GLU A 240 24.13 -4.56 0.76
C GLU A 240 22.64 -4.87 0.85
N THR A 241 21.81 -3.82 0.73
CA THR A 241 20.36 -4.00 0.60
C THR A 241 20.05 -4.56 -0.78
N LYS A 242 19.68 -5.84 -0.84
CA LYS A 242 19.20 -6.50 -2.05
C LYS A 242 17.67 -6.49 -2.09
N ILE A 243 17.14 -6.78 -3.27
CA ILE A 243 15.70 -6.95 -3.48
C ILE A 243 15.45 -8.42 -3.79
N ILE A 244 14.48 -9.01 -3.09
CA ILE A 244 13.92 -10.31 -3.42
C ILE A 244 12.56 -10.12 -4.07
N SER A 245 12.32 -10.87 -5.15
CA SER A 245 11.07 -10.88 -5.87
C SER A 245 10.39 -12.25 -5.74
N PHE A 246 9.07 -12.26 -5.72
CA PHE A 246 8.22 -13.45 -5.74
C PHE A 246 7.30 -13.38 -6.95
N ASP A 247 7.52 -14.27 -7.91
CA ASP A 247 6.67 -14.40 -9.09
C ASP A 247 5.37 -15.10 -8.67
N ILE A 248 4.24 -14.40 -8.79
CA ILE A 248 2.93 -14.89 -8.32
C ILE A 248 2.48 -16.11 -9.12
N HIS A 249 2.84 -16.21 -10.39
CA HIS A 249 2.40 -17.29 -11.27
C HIS A 249 3.11 -18.61 -10.95
N THR A 250 4.44 -18.55 -10.89
CA THR A 250 5.32 -19.71 -10.66
C THR A 250 5.56 -19.99 -9.18
N GLU A 251 5.27 -19.04 -8.29
CA GLU A 251 5.51 -19.08 -6.85
C GLU A 251 6.98 -19.30 -6.49
N LYS A 252 7.87 -18.67 -7.27
CA LYS A 252 9.32 -18.77 -7.10
C LYS A 252 9.94 -17.44 -6.73
N PHE A 253 10.95 -17.54 -5.88
CA PHE A 253 11.75 -16.41 -5.46
C PHE A 253 12.96 -16.18 -6.39
N HIS A 254 13.26 -14.91 -6.67
CA HIS A 254 14.48 -14.51 -7.36
C HIS A 254 15.12 -13.34 -6.59
N ILE A 255 16.45 -13.33 -6.51
CA ILE A 255 17.19 -12.26 -5.84
C ILE A 255 17.84 -11.38 -6.89
N THR A 256 17.60 -10.08 -6.81
CA THR A 256 18.26 -9.07 -7.62
C THR A 256 19.51 -8.60 -6.88
N ALA A 257 20.69 -8.82 -7.48
CA ALA A 257 21.97 -8.58 -6.84
C ALA A 257 22.45 -7.11 -6.96
N GLU A 258 21.93 -6.34 -7.90
CA GLU A 258 22.42 -4.99 -8.20
C GLU A 258 21.40 -3.92 -7.81
N THR A 259 21.72 -3.16 -6.77
CA THR A 259 21.02 -1.93 -6.38
C THR A 259 22.04 -0.79 -6.35
N PRO A 260 21.74 0.39 -6.92
CA PRO A 260 22.69 1.50 -7.00
C PRO A 260 22.90 2.22 -5.65
N PHE A 261 22.09 1.91 -4.64
CA PHE A 261 22.09 2.54 -3.33
C PHE A 261 22.93 1.71 -2.33
N VAL A 262 24.09 2.22 -1.91
CA VAL A 262 25.11 1.46 -1.16
C VAL A 262 25.30 1.94 0.29
N LYS A 263 25.17 0.98 1.23
CA LYS A 263 25.75 0.84 2.59
C LYS A 263 25.31 1.75 3.77
N VAL A 264 24.34 1.20 4.54
CA VAL A 264 24.32 0.98 6.01
C VAL A 264 24.87 2.11 6.90
N ALA A 265 24.03 2.85 7.63
CA ALA A 265 23.67 2.41 8.99
C ALA A 265 22.22 2.68 9.43
N ASP A 266 21.52 3.60 8.77
CA ASP A 266 20.13 3.94 9.10
C ASP A 266 19.29 3.86 7.82
N LYS A 267 18.57 2.75 7.66
CA LYS A 267 17.84 2.33 6.44
C LYS A 267 16.66 3.26 6.13
N GLN A 268 16.89 4.53 5.84
CA GLN A 268 15.87 5.42 5.29
C GLN A 268 15.61 5.11 3.82
N ILE A 269 15.15 3.88 3.57
CA ILE A 269 14.80 3.36 2.26
C ILE A 269 13.35 2.89 2.25
N ILE A 270 12.64 3.17 1.16
CA ILE A 270 11.26 2.72 0.98
C ILE A 270 11.09 2.23 -0.45
N MET A 271 10.40 1.09 -0.60
CA MET A 271 9.98 0.59 -1.90
C MET A 271 8.58 1.12 -2.22
N CYS A 272 8.37 1.54 -3.46
CA CYS A 272 7.09 2.07 -3.91
C CYS A 272 6.87 1.80 -5.41
N THR A 273 5.65 2.06 -5.88
CA THR A 273 5.35 2.10 -7.31
C THR A 273 5.22 3.54 -7.76
N LEU A 274 5.84 3.87 -8.90
CA LEU A 274 5.62 5.15 -9.56
C LEU A 274 5.51 4.91 -11.07
N ASN A 275 4.41 5.36 -11.68
CA ASN A 275 4.12 5.16 -13.11
C ASN A 275 4.25 3.68 -13.55
N ASN A 276 3.74 2.75 -12.74
CA ASN A 276 3.82 1.29 -12.97
C ASN A 276 5.25 0.74 -13.07
N ARG A 277 6.21 1.38 -12.39
CA ARG A 277 7.60 0.91 -12.27
C ARG A 277 7.97 0.72 -10.81
N LEU A 278 8.92 -0.18 -10.57
CA LEU A 278 9.47 -0.43 -9.25
C LEU A 278 10.40 0.73 -8.91
N CYS A 279 10.14 1.39 -7.80
CA CYS A 279 10.95 2.50 -7.34
C CYS A 279 11.47 2.25 -5.93
N VAL A 280 12.69 2.73 -5.70
CA VAL A 280 13.30 2.79 -4.39
C VAL A 280 13.58 4.24 -4.07
N VAL A 281 13.09 4.67 -2.92
CA VAL A 281 13.41 5.95 -2.31
C VAL A 281 14.56 5.71 -1.36
N GLN A 282 15.61 6.52 -1.47
CA GLN A 282 16.70 6.56 -0.50
C GLN A 282 16.81 7.98 0.03
N LYS A 283 16.85 8.13 1.35
CA LYS A 283 17.04 9.42 1.98
C LYS A 283 18.40 9.49 2.65
N GLU A 284 19.13 10.54 2.33
CA GLU A 284 20.40 10.93 2.92
C GLU A 284 20.27 12.41 3.24
N TRP A 285 19.82 12.72 4.46
CA TRP A 285 19.42 14.08 4.83
C TRP A 285 20.49 15.12 4.44
N PRO A 286 20.09 16.26 3.83
CA PRO A 286 18.72 16.71 3.54
C PRO A 286 18.16 16.22 2.20
N ARG A 287 18.87 15.36 1.48
CA ARG A 287 18.45 14.89 0.16
C ARG A 287 17.62 13.63 0.23
N GLN A 288 16.71 13.50 -0.72
CA GLN A 288 16.02 12.25 -0.97
C GLN A 288 16.01 11.95 -2.46
N GLU A 289 16.54 10.79 -2.81
CA GLU A 289 16.66 10.33 -4.18
C GLU A 289 15.60 9.26 -4.47
N ILE A 290 15.06 9.29 -5.68
CA ILE A 290 14.09 8.31 -6.14
C ILE A 290 14.70 7.62 -7.37
N TRP A 291 14.88 6.31 -7.24
CA TRP A 291 15.43 5.44 -8.25
C TRP A 291 14.31 4.58 -8.84
N SER A 292 14.30 4.37 -10.16
CA SER A 292 13.33 3.53 -10.86
C SER A 292 14.05 2.40 -11.58
N LEU A 293 13.55 1.18 -11.42
CA LEU A 293 14.05 0.02 -12.13
C LEU A 293 13.53 0.04 -13.57
N ASN A 294 14.45 -0.07 -14.51
CA ASN A 294 14.14 -0.31 -15.90
C ASN A 294 14.04 -1.82 -16.16
N ASN A 295 12.86 -2.29 -16.55
CA ASN A 295 12.60 -3.71 -16.78
C ASN A 295 13.30 -4.25 -18.05
N SER A 296 13.78 -3.39 -18.97
CA SER A 296 14.38 -3.87 -20.23
C SER A 296 15.79 -4.39 -20.08
N ASP A 297 16.59 -3.73 -19.26
CA ASP A 297 18.01 -3.97 -19.04
C ASP A 297 18.33 -4.23 -17.56
N MET A 298 17.31 -4.21 -16.70
CA MET A 298 17.41 -4.39 -15.25
C MET A 298 18.32 -3.36 -14.56
N THR A 299 18.51 -2.18 -15.17
CA THR A 299 19.30 -1.10 -14.59
C THR A 299 18.43 -0.12 -13.80
N TRP A 300 19.04 0.62 -12.88
CA TRP A 300 18.35 1.63 -12.08
C TRP A 300 18.67 3.04 -12.56
N ASP A 301 17.62 3.81 -12.83
CA ASP A 301 17.72 5.21 -13.21
C ASP A 301 17.29 6.12 -12.05
N LYS A 302 18.10 7.12 -11.73
CA LYS A 302 17.68 8.20 -10.82
C LYS A 302 16.69 9.11 -11.53
N ILE A 303 15.44 9.12 -11.07
CA ILE A 303 14.35 9.90 -11.69
C ILE A 303 14.04 11.20 -10.96
N TYR A 304 14.32 11.28 -9.66
CA TYR A 304 14.19 12.52 -8.87
C TYR A 304 15.30 12.65 -7.84
N SER A 305 15.67 13.90 -7.55
CA SER A 305 16.54 14.29 -6.44
C SER A 305 15.88 15.46 -5.72
N LEU A 306 15.28 15.17 -4.58
CA LEU A 306 14.55 16.11 -3.74
C LEU A 306 15.49 16.75 -2.73
N ASP A 307 15.33 18.05 -2.51
CA ASP A 307 16.01 18.80 -1.45
C ASP A 307 15.00 19.12 -0.36
N LEU A 308 15.09 18.43 0.78
CA LEU A 308 14.14 18.59 1.88
C LEU A 308 14.45 19.83 2.74
N GLN A 309 15.57 20.53 2.49
CA GLN A 309 15.96 21.72 3.24
C GLN A 309 15.33 23.00 2.70
N THR A 310 15.03 23.07 1.40
CA THR A 310 14.46 24.29 0.77
C THR A 310 13.19 24.76 1.47
N ASP A 311 12.48 23.83 2.10
CA ASP A 311 11.28 24.12 2.86
C ASP A 311 11.21 23.28 4.15
N TYR A 312 12.20 23.54 5.01
CA TYR A 312 12.46 22.90 6.29
C TYR A 312 11.20 22.67 7.17
N ASP A 313 10.20 23.55 7.11
CA ASP A 313 8.99 23.46 7.93
C ASP A 313 8.09 22.26 7.58
N TRP A 314 8.13 21.72 6.35
CA TRP A 314 7.33 20.53 5.98
C TRP A 314 7.96 19.21 6.44
N PHE A 315 9.29 19.18 6.54
CA PHE A 315 10.05 17.96 6.79
C PHE A 315 10.71 17.93 8.16
N THR A 316 10.49 18.94 9.00
CA THR A 316 11.01 18.95 10.38
C THR A 316 9.92 18.90 11.42
N ASP A 317 10.08 17.93 12.32
CA ASP A 317 9.14 17.64 13.37
C ASP A 317 9.38 18.64 14.51
N ARG A 318 8.72 19.81 14.51
CA ARG A 318 8.62 20.61 15.76
C ARG A 318 7.59 19.96 16.69
N MET A 319 7.89 18.76 17.19
CA MET A 319 7.20 18.19 18.33
C MET A 319 7.41 19.11 19.54
N PRO A 320 6.42 19.25 20.45
CA PRO A 320 6.70 19.86 21.74
C PRO A 320 7.72 19.00 22.51
N PRO A 321 8.67 19.60 23.25
CA PRO A 321 9.61 18.86 24.09
C PRO A 321 8.85 17.90 25.05
N PRO A 322 9.36 16.67 25.29
CA PRO A 322 10.78 16.30 25.29
C PRO A 322 11.27 15.50 24.06
N CYS A 323 10.43 15.25 23.06
CA CYS A 323 10.79 14.40 21.92
C CYS A 323 11.49 15.21 20.81
N THR A 324 12.77 15.53 20.97
CA THR A 324 13.60 16.03 19.86
C THR A 324 14.27 14.84 19.19
N TYR A 325 13.65 14.31 18.14
CA TYR A 325 14.31 13.37 17.23
C TYR A 325 15.38 14.10 16.42
N SER A 326 16.45 13.41 16.05
CA SER A 326 17.43 13.96 15.11
C SER A 326 16.76 14.12 13.72
N PRO A 327 17.21 15.06 12.87
CA PRO A 327 16.75 15.12 11.47
C PRO A 327 16.95 13.80 10.70
N GLU A 328 17.87 12.96 11.19
CA GLU A 328 18.21 11.62 10.69
C GLU A 328 17.20 10.53 11.13
N ASP A 329 16.26 10.84 12.02
CA ASP A 329 15.16 9.94 12.44
C ASP A 329 13.84 10.21 11.68
N VAL A 330 13.86 11.17 10.75
CA VAL A 330 12.69 11.61 9.99
C VAL A 330 12.41 10.64 8.82
N PRO A 331 11.21 10.06 8.67
CA PRO A 331 10.93 9.10 7.60
C PRO A 331 11.01 9.73 6.19
N CYS A 332 11.16 8.89 5.17
CA CYS A 332 11.13 9.33 3.77
C CYS A 332 9.75 9.87 3.39
N ALA A 333 9.72 10.87 2.51
CA ALA A 333 8.50 11.28 1.82
C ALA A 333 8.20 10.28 0.69
N ILE A 334 7.09 9.56 0.77
CA ILE A 334 6.82 8.44 -0.14
C ILE A 334 6.20 9.00 -1.43
N PRO A 335 6.77 8.76 -2.62
CA PRO A 335 6.14 9.16 -3.87
C PRO A 335 4.91 8.30 -4.13
N VAL A 336 3.82 8.97 -4.44
CA VAL A 336 2.49 8.38 -4.55
C VAL A 336 2.06 8.28 -6.01
N THR A 337 2.19 9.38 -6.75
CA THR A 337 1.90 9.43 -8.19
C THR A 337 2.51 10.67 -8.85
N VAL A 338 2.57 10.69 -10.17
CA VAL A 338 2.93 11.86 -10.97
C VAL A 338 1.67 12.40 -11.64
N LEU A 339 1.29 13.64 -11.33
CA LEU A 339 0.11 14.28 -11.90
C LEU A 339 0.35 14.70 -13.34
N LYS A 340 -0.41 14.12 -14.27
CA LYS A 340 -0.25 14.39 -15.70
C LYS A 340 -0.74 15.77 -16.09
N ASN A 341 -1.81 16.23 -15.44
CA ASN A 341 -2.46 17.51 -15.78
C ASN A 341 -1.82 18.72 -15.10
N LYS A 342 -1.03 18.52 -14.04
CA LYS A 342 -0.32 19.59 -13.32
C LYS A 342 1.17 19.47 -13.55
N LYS A 343 1.66 19.83 -14.74
CA LYS A 343 3.10 19.89 -15.09
C LYS A 343 3.95 18.65 -14.71
N LYS A 344 3.37 17.45 -14.63
CA LYS A 344 4.09 16.26 -14.14
C LYS A 344 4.63 16.42 -12.70
N SER A 345 3.92 17.18 -11.87
CA SER A 345 4.25 17.34 -10.46
C SER A 345 4.14 16.01 -9.72
N LEU A 346 5.06 15.78 -8.80
CA LEU A 346 5.15 14.57 -7.99
C LEU A 346 4.31 14.75 -6.72
N VAL A 347 3.37 13.83 -6.47
CA VAL A 347 2.64 13.79 -5.20
C VAL A 347 3.44 12.96 -4.21
N LEU A 348 3.73 13.55 -3.05
CA LEU A 348 4.44 12.92 -1.95
C LEU A 348 3.49 12.77 -0.75
N TYR A 349 3.56 11.63 -0.09
CA TYR A 349 2.90 11.39 1.18
C TYR A 349 3.94 11.36 2.30
N TYR A 350 3.71 12.18 3.33
CA TYR A 350 4.64 12.31 4.45
C TYR A 350 3.96 11.98 5.78
N LEU A 351 4.51 10.97 6.45
CA LEU A 351 3.83 10.21 7.52
C LEU A 351 3.84 10.89 8.90
N ARG A 352 4.80 11.80 9.14
CA ARG A 352 5.03 12.46 10.46
C ARG A 352 4.78 13.97 10.50
N ALA A 353 4.20 14.58 9.46
CA ALA A 353 3.76 15.96 9.61
C ALA A 353 2.63 16.06 10.66
N LYS A 354 2.54 17.21 11.35
CA LYS A 354 1.48 17.52 12.35
C LYS A 354 0.06 17.22 11.87
N ASN A 355 -0.14 17.18 10.54
CA ASN A 355 -1.24 16.54 9.85
C ASN A 355 -0.63 15.65 8.75
N PRO A 356 -1.18 14.46 8.43
CA PRO A 356 -0.74 13.73 7.24
C PRO A 356 -0.94 14.64 6.02
N ASN A 357 0.17 15.01 5.38
CA ASN A 357 0.19 15.97 4.29
C ASN A 357 0.46 15.22 2.98
N LEU A 358 -0.44 15.41 2.02
CA LEU A 358 -0.10 15.19 0.63
C LEU A 358 0.55 16.48 0.13
N LEU A 359 1.82 16.37 -0.27
CA LEU A 359 2.59 17.46 -0.85
C LEU A 359 2.64 17.28 -2.36
N ILE A 360 2.65 18.39 -3.10
CA ILE A 360 2.95 18.43 -4.52
C ILE A 360 4.36 19.01 -4.64
N TYR A 361 5.26 18.29 -5.27
CA TYR A 361 6.57 18.76 -5.66
C TYR A 361 6.55 19.11 -7.15
N ASP A 362 6.89 20.34 -7.49
CA ASP A 362 7.10 20.78 -8.87
C ASP A 362 8.58 20.57 -9.25
N PRO A 363 8.90 19.64 -10.17
CA PRO A 363 10.28 19.37 -10.57
C PRO A 363 10.96 20.53 -11.31
N GLU A 364 10.19 21.43 -11.94
CA GLU A 364 10.74 22.56 -12.69
C GLU A 364 11.26 23.66 -11.76
N SER A 365 10.43 24.05 -10.78
CA SER A 365 10.77 25.08 -9.79
C SER A 365 11.49 24.53 -8.57
N LYS A 366 11.52 23.20 -8.39
CA LYS A 366 12.03 22.51 -7.19
C LYS A 366 11.39 23.01 -5.89
N SER A 367 10.10 23.32 -5.95
CA SER A 367 9.34 23.83 -4.80
C SER A 367 8.27 22.84 -4.37
N TYR A 368 7.90 22.91 -3.10
CA TYR A 368 6.81 22.15 -2.53
C TYR A 368 5.57 23.02 -2.37
N ASP A 369 4.40 22.44 -2.61
CA ASP A 369 3.10 23.03 -2.36
C ASP A 369 2.19 21.99 -1.70
N LEU A 370 1.11 22.47 -1.09
CA LEU A 370 0.21 21.65 -0.32
C LEU A 370 -0.93 21.15 -1.21
N CYS A 371 -1.01 19.82 -1.40
CA CYS A 371 -2.13 19.23 -2.13
C CYS A 371 -3.40 19.23 -1.28
N PHE A 372 -3.24 18.91 -0.01
CA PHE A 372 -4.32 18.62 0.92
C PHE A 372 -3.81 18.68 2.36
N VAL A 373 -4.59 19.35 3.22
CA VAL A 373 -4.42 19.32 4.67
C VAL A 373 -5.61 18.59 5.26
N ARG A 374 -5.34 17.65 6.16
CA ARG A 374 -6.39 17.08 6.99
C ARG A 374 -6.81 18.10 8.05
N ASP A 375 -8.08 18.52 8.05
CA ASP A 375 -8.67 19.47 9.03
C ASP A 375 -8.72 18.96 10.49
N TYR A 376 -8.01 17.88 10.82
CA TYR A 376 -8.11 17.23 12.12
C TYR A 376 -6.72 17.08 12.75
N ARG A 377 -6.55 17.67 13.94
CA ARG A 377 -5.35 17.46 14.77
C ARG A 377 -5.34 16.01 15.22
N VAL A 378 -4.44 15.21 14.66
CA VAL A 378 -4.26 13.85 15.13
C VAL A 378 -3.09 13.84 16.11
N HIS A 379 -3.37 13.47 17.36
CA HIS A 379 -2.32 13.08 18.28
C HIS A 379 -1.76 11.74 17.78
N TYR A 380 -0.59 11.77 17.14
CA TYR A 380 0.25 10.60 16.83
C TYR A 380 -0.46 9.45 16.10
N CYS A 381 -0.84 9.63 14.82
CA CYS A 381 -1.29 8.49 14.02
C CYS A 381 -0.49 8.33 12.74
N GLU A 382 0.11 7.16 12.62
CA GLU A 382 0.51 6.59 11.35
C GLU A 382 -0.76 6.45 10.49
N SER A 383 -0.79 7.01 9.29
CA SER A 383 -1.87 6.74 8.33
C SER A 383 -1.31 5.86 7.21
N SER A 384 -2.08 4.87 6.78
CA SER A 384 -1.78 4.03 5.62
C SER A 384 -2.41 4.67 4.37
N PHE A 385 -1.78 4.52 3.22
CA PHE A 385 -2.30 5.09 1.97
C PHE A 385 -2.18 4.07 0.84
N SER A 386 -3.05 4.19 -0.15
CA SER A 386 -3.01 3.38 -1.36
C SER A 386 -3.57 4.18 -2.52
N CYS A 387 -2.78 4.27 -3.60
CA CYS A 387 -3.27 4.78 -4.88
C CYS A 387 -4.02 3.68 -5.61
N PHE A 388 -5.13 4.04 -6.24
CA PHE A 388 -5.87 3.09 -7.06
C PHE A 388 -6.44 3.74 -8.32
N PRO A 389 -6.49 3.00 -9.44
CA PRO A 389 -7.26 3.45 -10.57
C PRO A 389 -8.76 3.27 -10.25
N SER A 390 -9.59 4.23 -10.66
CA SER A 390 -11.04 4.13 -10.52
C SER A 390 -11.58 2.98 -11.41
N LEU A 391 -11.92 1.84 -10.82
CA LEU A 391 -12.25 0.61 -11.56
C LEU A 391 -13.54 -0.09 -11.14
N MET A 392 -14.28 -0.59 -12.12
CA MET A 392 -15.30 -1.62 -11.91
C MET A 392 -14.60 -2.98 -11.82
N SER A 393 -14.72 -3.61 -10.66
CA SER A 393 -14.08 -4.91 -10.37
C SER A 393 -14.32 -5.99 -11.44
N ILE A 394 -13.35 -6.88 -11.58
CA ILE A 394 -13.28 -7.98 -12.55
C ILE A 394 -13.95 -9.27 -12.03
N VAL A 395 -14.62 -9.26 -10.86
CA VAL A 395 -15.29 -10.49 -10.35
C VAL A 395 -16.15 -11.15 -11.43
#